data_AF-A0A433C8X7-F1
#
_entry.id   AF-A0A433C8X7-F1
#
_cell.length_a   1.000
_cell.length_b   1.000
_cell.length_c   1.000
_cell.angle_alpha   90.00
_cell.angle_beta   90.00
_cell.angle_gamma   90.00
#
_symmetry.space_group_name_H-M   'P 1'
#
loop_
_entity.id
_entity.type
_entity.pdbx_description
1 polymer ?
#
loop_
_entity_poly.entity_id
_entity_poly.type
_entity_poly.pdbx_seq_one_letter_code
_entity_poly.pdbx_strand_id
1 'polypeptide(L)' 'MNWSTHDVTNVVTELQDYNLYTTDHALQEAVRRAGGAAHEAELASYGARLGSAETIRMAEEANHFKPELHT' A
#
# COMPACT_ATOMS: atom_id res chain seq x y z
N MET A 1 21.27 31.70 -4.55
CA MET A 1 21.68 31.07 -5.82
C MET A 1 20.85 29.82 -6.03
N ASN A 2 20.21 29.67 -7.19
CA ASN A 2 19.60 28.42 -7.60
C ASN A 2 20.64 27.63 -8.43
N TRP A 3 21.19 26.57 -7.87
CA TRP A 3 22.25 25.74 -8.47
C TRP A 3 21.69 24.53 -9.25
N SER A 4 20.47 24.62 -9.76
CA SER A 4 19.88 23.52 -10.53
C SER A 4 20.57 23.37 -11.90
N THR A 5 20.94 22.15 -12.27
CA THR A 5 21.57 21.84 -13.57
C THR A 5 20.56 21.47 -14.65
N HIS A 6 19.34 21.07 -14.25
CA HIS A 6 18.21 20.79 -15.14
C HIS A 6 16.91 20.75 -14.32
N ASP A 7 15.77 20.86 -15.00
CA ASP A 7 14.46 20.62 -14.39
C ASP A 7 14.10 19.13 -14.44
N VAL A 8 13.70 18.58 -13.30
CA VAL A 8 13.16 17.22 -13.22
C VAL A 8 11.68 17.27 -13.60
N THR A 9 11.35 16.66 -14.73
CA THR A 9 9.97 16.63 -15.27
C THR A 9 9.58 15.20 -15.62
N ASN A 10 8.27 14.96 -15.81
CA ASN A 10 7.72 13.64 -16.14
C ASN A 10 8.03 12.55 -15.09
N VAL A 11 8.03 12.92 -13.81
CA VAL A 11 8.15 11.98 -12.68
C VAL A 11 6.76 11.78 -12.07
N VAL A 12 6.39 10.51 -11.86
CA VAL A 12 5.15 10.15 -11.17
C VAL A 12 5.37 10.13 -9.67
N THR A 13 4.32 10.47 -8.93
CA THR A 13 4.32 10.29 -7.48
C THR A 13 4.28 8.82 -7.13
N GLU A 14 4.82 8.46 -5.97
CA GLU A 14 4.70 7.12 -5.41
C GLU A 14 3.23 6.73 -5.24
N LEU A 15 2.93 5.46 -5.48
CA LEU A 15 1.57 4.93 -5.34
C LEU A 15 1.33 4.54 -3.88
N GLN A 16 0.71 5.45 -3.15
CA GLN A 16 0.37 5.30 -1.73
C GLN A 16 -0.96 5.99 -1.42
N ASP A 17 -1.46 5.82 -0.20
CA ASP A 17 -2.67 6.45 0.32
C ASP A 17 -3.92 6.10 -0.50
N TYR A 18 -3.97 4.85 -0.98
CA TYR A 18 -5.11 4.27 -1.69
C TYR A 18 -5.56 2.98 -1.00
N ASN A 19 -6.79 2.55 -1.27
CA ASN A 19 -7.34 1.37 -0.63
C ASN A 19 -7.21 0.14 -1.53
N LEU A 20 -6.33 -0.79 -1.13
CA LEU A 20 -5.99 -2.01 -1.87
C LEU A 20 -7.22 -2.85 -2.23
N TYR A 21 -8.23 -2.89 -1.35
CA TYR A 21 -9.43 -3.70 -1.55
C TYR A 21 -10.42 -2.99 -2.48
N THR A 22 -10.72 -1.71 -2.22
CA THR A 22 -11.77 -1.01 -2.99
C THR A 22 -11.35 -0.67 -4.42
N THR A 23 -10.04 -0.61 -4.70
CA THR A 23 -9.52 -0.41 -6.06
C THR A 23 -9.41 -1.71 -6.87
N ASP A 24 -9.51 -2.88 -6.24
CA ASP A 24 -9.48 -4.18 -6.92
C ASP A 24 -10.89 -4.76 -7.09
N HIS A 25 -11.50 -4.47 -8.25
CA HIS A 25 -12.84 -4.97 -8.58
C HIS A 25 -12.89 -6.49 -8.72
N ALA A 26 -11.83 -7.12 -9.25
CA ALA A 26 -11.78 -8.56 -9.44
C ALA A 26 -11.78 -9.28 -8.08
N LEU A 27 -11.01 -8.77 -7.11
CA LEU A 27 -11.01 -9.26 -5.74
C LEU A 27 -12.37 -9.08 -5.06
N GLN A 28 -13.00 -7.91 -5.19
CA GLN A 28 -14.34 -7.68 -4.62
C GLN A 28 -15.37 -8.68 -5.17
N GLU A 29 -15.39 -8.89 -6.49
CA GLU A 29 -16.28 -9.88 -7.10
C GLU A 29 -16.01 -11.30 -6.58
N ALA A 30 -14.73 -11.68 -6.46
CA ALA A 30 -14.35 -12.98 -5.93
C ALA A 30 -14.83 -13.19 -4.48
N VAL A 31 -14.67 -12.17 -3.63
CA VAL A 31 -15.15 -12.20 -2.23
C VAL A 31 -16.65 -12.42 -2.17
N ARG A 32 -17.44 -11.68 -2.96
CA ARG A 32 -18.90 -11.86 -3.01
C ARG A 32 -19.30 -13.25 -3.50
N ARG A 33 -18.68 -13.73 -4.59
CA ARG A 33 -18.97 -15.05 -5.17
C ARG A 33 -18.64 -16.19 -4.20
N ALA A 34 -17.61 -16.02 -3.37
CA ALA A 34 -17.22 -16.99 -2.34
C ALA A 34 -18.06 -16.91 -1.05
N GLY A 35 -19.08 -16.04 -0.98
CA GLY A 35 -19.91 -15.86 0.21
C GLY A 35 -19.30 -14.98 1.29
N GLY A 36 -18.19 -14.27 1.00
CA GLY A 36 -17.48 -13.39 1.92
C GLY A 36 -18.08 -11.99 2.08
N ALA A 37 -19.28 -11.73 1.54
CA ALA A 37 -19.87 -10.39 1.51
C ALA A 37 -20.05 -9.75 2.91
N ALA A 38 -20.20 -10.56 3.96
CA ALA A 38 -20.29 -10.07 5.33
C ALA A 38 -19.00 -9.36 5.82
N HIS A 39 -17.86 -9.59 5.15
CA HIS A 39 -16.55 -9.06 5.54
C HIS A 39 -16.09 -7.87 4.70
N GLU A 40 -16.88 -7.38 3.73
CA GLU A 40 -16.42 -6.30 2.83
C GLU A 40 -16.06 -5.01 3.57
N ALA A 41 -16.78 -4.67 4.65
CA ALA A 41 -16.47 -3.49 5.46
C ALA A 41 -15.11 -3.62 6.17
N GLU A 42 -14.80 -4.81 6.70
CA GLU A 42 -13.52 -5.11 7.35
C GLU A 42 -12.38 -5.11 6.32
N LEU A 43 -12.61 -5.73 5.16
CA LEU A 43 -11.65 -5.77 4.05
C LEU A 43 -11.37 -4.37 3.51
N ALA A 44 -12.38 -3.51 3.38
CA ALA A 44 -12.20 -2.13 2.97
C ALA A 44 -11.40 -1.33 4.01
N SER A 45 -11.75 -1.44 5.30
CA SER A 45 -11.00 -0.77 6.37
C SER A 45 -9.52 -1.22 6.38
N TYR A 46 -9.30 -2.53 6.24
CA TYR A 46 -7.95 -3.07 6.25
C TYR A 46 -7.16 -2.71 4.99
N GLY A 47 -7.81 -2.73 3.82
CA GLY A 47 -7.20 -2.31 2.55
C GLY A 47 -6.75 -0.84 2.58
N ALA A 48 -7.52 0.05 3.21
CA ALA A 48 -7.12 1.45 3.43
C ALA A 48 -5.89 1.55 4.35
N ARG A 49 -5.88 0.78 5.45
CA ARG A 49 -4.73 0.76 6.36
C ARG A 49 -3.47 0.27 5.65
N LEU A 50 -3.56 -0.85 4.92
CA LEU A 50 -2.42 -1.45 4.24
C LEU A 50 -1.86 -0.58 3.11
N GLY A 51 -2.70 0.17 2.40
CA GLY A 51 -2.25 1.06 1.33
C GLY A 51 -1.81 2.46 1.80
N SER A 52 -1.85 2.74 3.10
CA SER A 52 -1.32 3.99 3.65
C SER A 52 0.20 4.10 3.47
N ALA A 53 0.69 5.31 3.26
CA ALA A 53 2.13 5.60 3.23
C ALA A 53 2.86 5.08 4.49
N GLU A 54 2.20 5.16 5.65
CA GLU A 54 2.73 4.67 6.92
C GLU A 54 3.00 3.15 6.87
N THR A 55 2.05 2.36 6.36
CA THR A 55 2.22 0.90 6.28
C THR A 55 3.26 0.50 5.24
N ILE A 56 3.33 1.21 4.12
CA ILE A 56 4.37 1.00 3.11
C ILE A 56 5.75 1.25 3.73
N ARG A 57 5.94 2.37 4.44
CA ARG A 57 7.19 2.69 5.15
C ARG A 57 7.58 1.64 6.18
N MET A 58 6.61 1.14 6.97
CA MET A 58 6.87 0.03 7.91
C MET A 58 7.35 -1.23 7.20
N ALA A 59 6.80 -1.55 6.03
CA ALA A 59 7.23 -2.71 5.23
C ALA A 59 8.65 -2.54 4.68
N GLU A 60 9.02 -1.33 4.25
CA GLU A 60 10.38 -1.00 3.82
C GLU A 60 11.38 -1.14 4.96
N GLU A 61 11.09 -0.56 6.12
CA GLU A 61 11.91 -0.64 7.32
C GLU A 61 12.14 -2.10 7.74
N ALA A 62 11.08 -2.91 7.78
CA ALA A 62 11.17 -4.33 8.14
C ALA A 62 12.09 -5.13 7.21
N ASN A 63 12.16 -4.77 5.92
CA ASN A 63 13.05 -5.43 4.96
C ASN A 63 14.49 -4.89 5.00
N HIS A 64 14.65 -3.60 5.32
CA HIS A 64 15.96 -2.97 5.46
C HIS A 64 16.67 -3.42 6.74
N PHE A 65 15.95 -3.50 7.85
CA PHE A 65 16.44 -3.89 9.17
C PHE A 65 16.06 -5.34 9.46
N LYS A 66 16.82 -6.27 8.89
CA LYS A 66 16.57 -7.71 9.08
C LYS A 66 16.77 -8.12 10.54
N PRO A 67 16.02 -9.11 11.05
CA PRO A 67 16.24 -9.66 12.37
C PRO A 67 17.65 -10.23 12.54
N GLU A 68 18.27 -9.98 13.69
CA GLU A 68 19.55 -10.56 14.09
C GLU A 68 19.32 -11.67 15.13
N LEU A 69 19.90 -12.84 14.89
CA LEU A 69 19.86 -13.93 15.85
C LEU A 69 20.95 -13.72 16.91
N HIS A 70 20.55 -13.63 18.17
CA HIS A 70 21.46 -13.65 19.32
C HIS A 70 21.28 -14.97 20.07
N THR A 71 22.35 -15.78 20.09
CA THR A 71 22.42 -17.09 20.79
C THR A 71 23.14 -17.00 22.11
#